data_AF-A0A970GUG1-F1
#
_entry.id   AF-A0A970GUG1-F1
#
_cell.length_a   1.000
_cell.length_b   1.000
_cell.length_c   1.000
_cell.angle_alpha   90.00
_cell.angle_beta   90.00
_cell.angle_gamma   90.00
#
_symmetry.space_group_name_H-M   'P 1'
#
loop_
_entity.id
_entity.type
_entity.pdbx_description
1 polymer ?
#
loop_
_entity_poly.entity_id
_entity_poly.type
_entity_poly.pdbx_seq_one_letter_code
_entity_poly.pdbx_strand_id
1 'polypeptide(L)'
;MKNTAWLPLVMISLTLAACAQQTNGLLSLEGLGIRIAIDEDDKPPTEEALFRRKMLDALPYHAALPMHRHSALGQLSKVSDYIAVGKVVSVMPITNSYWGNASITLKLEDVLLGVLPSKEITVTGGWPDEADYKVHQKSGGPFLWNWKLRPKRGDRMLVYLLDRTSVKQHWDTRGFHFSKGEIEKTGLLHFAWGNMGVRYLDTPENTTNYLNAARAYIRELRDGKRDEESYYSLLRTLVRSPVQSVREDARSDLMFFIEFCPSFDARRVLADDNIDEAIKYWVEHDVLPGREQQKADAQNEP
;
A
#
# COMPACT_ATOMS: atom_id res chain seq x y z
N MET A 1 46.71 33.97 -49.72
CA MET A 1 46.83 34.39 -48.31
C MET A 1 45.47 34.32 -47.64
N LYS A 2 45.42 33.64 -46.48
CA LYS A 2 44.36 33.62 -45.46
C LYS A 2 43.01 32.97 -45.83
N ASN A 3 43.04 31.63 -45.83
CA ASN A 3 41.96 30.81 -45.28
C ASN A 3 41.87 31.07 -43.77
N THR A 4 40.76 31.58 -43.26
CA THR A 4 40.44 31.45 -41.83
C THR A 4 38.95 31.67 -41.54
N ALA A 5 38.31 30.57 -41.14
CA ALA A 5 37.34 30.48 -40.04
C ALA A 5 36.08 31.34 -40.07
N TRP A 6 35.05 30.92 -40.80
CA TRP A 6 33.65 31.30 -40.55
C TRP A 6 32.69 30.10 -40.64
N LEU A 7 33.11 28.95 -40.11
CA LEU A 7 32.28 27.74 -40.05
C LEU A 7 32.31 26.94 -38.72
N PRO A 8 32.60 27.50 -37.53
CA PRO A 8 32.25 26.83 -36.28
C PRO A 8 30.95 27.34 -35.62
N LEU A 9 30.44 28.54 -35.95
CA LEU A 9 29.32 29.13 -35.20
C LEU A 9 27.92 28.60 -35.59
N VAL A 10 27.71 28.17 -36.84
CA VAL A 10 26.42 27.60 -37.28
C VAL A 10 26.27 26.13 -36.86
N MET A 11 27.37 25.39 -36.74
CA MET A 11 27.32 23.99 -36.28
C MET A 11 27.24 23.87 -34.74
N ILE A 12 27.73 24.86 -33.98
CA ILE A 12 27.54 24.92 -32.52
C ILE A 12 26.10 25.30 -32.15
N SER A 13 25.43 26.14 -32.95
CA SER A 13 24.02 26.50 -32.72
C SER A 13 23.05 25.38 -33.07
N LEU A 14 23.34 24.58 -34.11
CA LEU A 14 22.53 23.39 -34.43
C LEU A 14 22.80 22.20 -33.48
N THR A 15 23.99 22.05 -32.92
CA THR A 15 24.24 21.05 -31.87
C THR A 15 23.69 21.47 -30.51
N LEU A 16 23.66 22.76 -30.17
CA LEU A 16 22.95 23.26 -28.99
C LEU A 16 21.42 23.18 -29.15
N ALA A 17 20.87 23.41 -30.34
CA ALA A 17 19.44 23.23 -30.61
C ALA A 17 19.02 21.75 -30.60
N ALA A 18 19.88 20.85 -31.10
CA ALA A 18 19.66 19.41 -30.98
C ALA A 18 19.82 18.91 -29.53
N CYS A 19 20.76 19.46 -28.75
CA CYS A 19 20.86 19.19 -27.32
C CYS A 19 19.66 19.77 -26.53
N ALA A 20 19.12 20.93 -26.92
CA ALA A 20 17.93 21.51 -26.29
C ALA A 20 16.64 20.72 -26.62
N GLN A 21 16.51 20.19 -27.85
CA GLN A 21 15.40 19.30 -28.20
C GLN A 21 15.55 17.86 -27.66
N GLN A 22 16.74 17.46 -27.19
CA GLN A 22 16.94 16.20 -26.47
C GLN A 22 16.91 16.33 -24.94
N THR A 23 16.84 17.54 -24.37
CA THR A 23 16.63 17.76 -22.92
C THR A 23 15.17 17.82 -22.48
N ASN A 24 14.21 17.53 -23.38
CA ASN A 24 12.87 17.08 -22.97
C ASN A 24 12.88 15.69 -22.31
N GLY A 25 14.06 15.06 -22.19
CA GLY A 25 14.31 13.90 -21.35
C GLY A 25 14.84 14.30 -19.98
N LEU A 26 13.95 14.30 -18.98
CA LEU A 26 14.20 13.81 -17.63
C LEU A 26 15.65 13.97 -17.11
N LEU A 27 16.02 15.18 -16.67
CA LEU A 27 17.26 15.37 -15.90
C LEU A 27 17.05 14.83 -14.47
N SER A 28 17.32 13.55 -14.31
CA SER A 28 17.58 12.91 -13.03
C SER A 28 18.87 13.47 -12.43
N LEU A 29 18.76 14.41 -11.51
CA LEU A 29 19.85 14.73 -10.58
C LEU A 29 19.87 13.62 -9.51
N GLU A 30 20.67 12.59 -9.80
CA GLU A 30 21.02 11.52 -8.86
C GLU A 30 21.58 12.16 -7.58
N GLY A 31 20.78 12.12 -6.50
CA GLY A 31 21.24 12.48 -5.16
C GLY A 31 20.26 13.26 -4.28
N LEU A 32 19.22 13.90 -4.84
CA LEU A 32 18.35 14.80 -4.05
C LEU A 32 16.85 14.48 -4.04
N GLY A 33 16.36 13.50 -4.80
CA GLY A 33 14.96 13.05 -4.69
C GLY A 33 13.89 14.10 -5.06
N ILE A 34 14.28 15.24 -5.63
CA ILE A 34 13.35 16.27 -6.10
C ILE A 34 13.13 16.06 -7.60
N ARG A 35 11.89 15.73 -8.00
CA ARG A 35 11.44 15.86 -9.39
C ARG A 35 11.09 17.32 -9.64
N ILE A 36 11.90 18.04 -10.40
CA ILE A 36 11.55 19.33 -10.96
C ILE A 36 11.07 19.06 -12.38
N ALA A 37 9.76 19.07 -12.59
CA ALA A 37 9.21 19.30 -13.93
C ALA A 37 9.31 20.80 -14.17
N ILE A 38 10.14 21.23 -15.12
CA ILE A 38 10.14 22.61 -15.61
C ILE A 38 9.07 22.61 -16.71
N ASP A 39 7.86 23.06 -16.35
CA ASP A 39 6.83 23.39 -17.32
C ASP A 39 7.11 24.82 -17.82
N GLU A 40 7.08 25.06 -19.12
CA GLU A 40 7.43 26.36 -19.74
C GLU A 40 6.38 27.48 -19.46
N ASP A 41 5.32 27.20 -18.70
CA ASP A 41 4.37 28.18 -18.18
C ASP A 41 4.67 28.49 -16.70
N ASP A 42 5.70 29.31 -16.50
CA ASP A 42 6.29 29.66 -15.20
C ASP A 42 5.41 30.64 -14.38
N LYS A 43 4.14 30.30 -14.19
CA LYS A 43 3.31 30.92 -13.14
C LYS A 43 3.58 30.17 -11.84
N PRO A 44 3.94 30.86 -10.73
CA PRO A 44 4.05 30.19 -9.44
C PRO A 44 2.73 29.48 -9.12
N PRO A 45 2.77 28.28 -8.53
CA PRO A 45 1.56 27.54 -8.19
C PRO A 45 0.66 28.40 -7.30
N THR A 46 -0.63 28.39 -7.58
CA THR A 46 -1.63 29.12 -6.78
C THR A 46 -1.66 28.58 -5.35
N GLU A 47 -2.17 29.37 -4.41
CA GLU A 47 -2.37 28.92 -3.02
C GLU A 47 -3.24 27.66 -2.95
N GLU A 48 -4.25 27.57 -3.81
CA GLU A 48 -5.10 26.38 -3.95
C GLU A 48 -4.31 25.16 -4.45
N ALA A 49 -3.44 25.32 -5.44
CA ALA A 49 -2.59 24.23 -5.93
C ALA A 49 -1.60 23.75 -4.86
N LEU A 50 -1.04 24.67 -4.09
CA LEU A 50 -0.17 24.37 -2.96
C LEU A 50 -0.93 23.64 -1.84
N PHE A 51 -2.14 24.09 -1.52
CA PHE A 51 -3.00 23.45 -0.52
C PHE A 51 -3.39 22.04 -0.96
N ARG A 52 -3.84 21.86 -2.21
CA ARG A 52 -4.16 20.55 -2.79
C ARG A 52 -2.97 19.61 -2.70
N ARG A 53 -1.77 20.08 -3.07
CA ARG A 53 -0.53 19.28 -2.97
C ARG A 53 -0.26 18.86 -1.53
N LYS A 54 -0.38 19.78 -0.56
CA LYS A 54 -0.22 19.48 0.86
C LYS A 54 -1.21 18.42 1.35
N MET A 55 -2.47 18.49 0.93
CA MET A 55 -3.48 17.49 1.30
C MET A 55 -3.15 16.11 0.68
N LEU A 56 -2.78 16.06 -0.60
CA LEU A 56 -2.39 14.82 -1.27
C LEU A 56 -1.14 14.18 -0.66
N ASP A 57 -0.16 14.99 -0.26
CA ASP A 57 1.07 14.53 0.41
C ASP A 57 0.78 13.97 1.82
N ALA A 58 -0.31 14.40 2.46
CA ALA A 58 -0.74 13.94 3.78
C ALA A 58 -1.61 12.68 3.76
N LEU A 59 -2.07 12.23 2.59
CA LEU A 59 -2.85 10.99 2.45
C LEU A 59 -2.01 9.74 2.75
N PRO A 60 -2.61 8.69 3.35
CA PRO A 60 -1.92 7.43 3.59
C PRO A 60 -1.46 6.79 2.27
N TYR A 61 -0.26 6.21 2.29
CA TYR A 61 0.32 5.45 1.16
C TYR A 61 0.27 6.17 -0.19
N HIS A 62 0.57 7.47 -0.25
CA HIS A 62 0.58 8.32 -1.46
C HIS A 62 -0.42 7.87 -2.53
N ALA A 63 -1.52 8.62 -2.68
CA ALA A 63 -2.59 8.37 -3.65
C ALA A 63 -2.14 8.06 -5.10
N ALA A 64 -0.88 8.34 -5.46
CA ALA A 64 -0.26 7.96 -6.74
C ALA A 64 -0.05 6.44 -6.96
N LEU A 65 0.00 5.58 -5.93
CA LEU A 65 0.17 4.12 -6.11
C LEU A 65 -0.88 3.30 -5.33
N PRO A 66 -2.14 3.24 -5.81
CA PRO A 66 -3.23 2.52 -5.15
C PRO A 66 -2.94 1.05 -4.83
N MET A 67 -2.04 0.41 -5.59
CA MET A 67 -1.65 -0.99 -5.39
C MET A 67 -1.11 -1.28 -3.99
N HIS A 68 -0.52 -0.29 -3.32
CA HIS A 68 0.07 -0.48 -2.00
C HIS A 68 -0.97 -0.58 -0.88
N ARG A 69 -2.17 -0.04 -1.09
CA ARG A 69 -3.29 -0.14 -0.13
C ARG A 69 -3.73 -1.59 0.10
N HIS A 70 -3.45 -2.49 -0.83
CA HIS A 70 -3.70 -3.93 -0.64
C HIS A 70 -2.87 -4.57 0.48
N SER A 71 -1.82 -3.88 0.95
CA SER A 71 -0.97 -4.30 2.07
C SER A 71 -1.51 -3.85 3.44
N ALA A 72 -2.61 -3.09 3.46
CA ALA A 72 -3.24 -2.65 4.70
C ALA A 72 -3.90 -3.82 5.45
N LEU A 73 -4.03 -3.73 6.78
CA LEU A 73 -4.47 -4.85 7.61
C LEU A 73 -5.88 -5.35 7.24
N GLY A 74 -6.81 -4.47 6.90
CA GLY A 74 -8.14 -4.82 6.44
C GLY A 74 -8.10 -5.58 5.11
N GLN A 75 -7.37 -5.07 4.12
CA GLN A 75 -7.18 -5.79 2.84
C GLN A 75 -6.51 -7.15 3.03
N LEU A 76 -5.44 -7.23 3.82
CA LEU A 76 -4.76 -8.47 4.14
C LEU A 76 -5.72 -9.46 4.84
N SER A 77 -6.52 -8.98 5.79
CA SER A 77 -7.50 -9.80 6.51
C SER A 77 -8.59 -10.34 5.58
N LYS A 78 -9.04 -9.51 4.62
CA LYS A 78 -10.04 -9.90 3.62
C LYS A 78 -9.52 -11.00 2.71
N VAL A 79 -8.29 -10.88 2.20
CA VAL A 79 -7.76 -11.80 1.17
C VAL A 79 -7.06 -13.03 1.72
N SER A 80 -6.62 -13.04 2.97
CA SER A 80 -5.84 -14.16 3.51
C SER A 80 -6.65 -15.45 3.65
N ASP A 81 -5.98 -16.59 3.50
CA ASP A 81 -6.51 -17.91 3.88
C ASP A 81 -6.28 -18.18 5.37
N TYR A 82 -5.11 -17.75 5.85
CA TYR A 82 -4.71 -17.95 7.24
C TYR A 82 -4.11 -16.67 7.78
N ILE A 83 -4.34 -16.44 9.07
CA ILE A 83 -3.70 -15.36 9.83
C ILE A 83 -3.18 -16.01 11.09
N ALA A 84 -1.88 -15.89 11.34
CA ALA A 84 -1.24 -16.61 12.43
C ALA A 84 -0.18 -15.77 13.12
N VAL A 85 0.14 -16.17 14.35
CA VAL A 85 1.23 -15.62 15.13
C VAL A 85 2.27 -16.72 15.31
N GLY A 86 3.54 -16.40 15.05
CA GLY A 86 4.60 -17.38 15.20
C GLY A 86 5.97 -16.77 15.43
N LYS A 87 6.89 -17.61 15.89
CA LYS A 87 8.31 -17.29 16.03
C LYS A 87 9.11 -17.91 14.90
N VAL A 88 10.03 -17.13 14.36
CA VAL A 88 10.92 -17.56 13.29
C VAL A 88 11.92 -18.57 13.84
N VAL A 89 11.91 -19.78 13.28
CA VAL A 89 12.82 -20.87 13.63
C VAL A 89 14.01 -20.89 12.68
N SER A 90 13.74 -20.74 11.38
CA SER A 90 14.76 -20.75 10.35
C SER A 90 14.37 -19.85 9.19
N VAL A 91 15.39 -19.33 8.51
CA VAL A 91 15.24 -18.51 7.31
C VAL A 91 16.27 -19.01 6.29
N MET A 92 15.79 -19.48 5.16
CA MET A 92 16.62 -20.01 4.07
C MET A 92 16.42 -19.14 2.82
N PRO A 93 17.50 -18.58 2.24
CA PRO A 93 17.39 -17.93 0.94
C PRO A 93 17.06 -18.97 -0.13
N ILE A 94 16.23 -18.59 -1.09
CA ILE A 94 15.89 -19.42 -2.26
C ILE A 94 16.66 -18.84 -3.45
N THR A 95 17.56 -19.62 -4.04
CA THR A 95 18.24 -19.24 -5.28
C THR A 95 17.31 -19.47 -6.48
N ASN A 96 17.37 -18.59 -7.48
CA ASN A 96 16.62 -18.68 -8.75
C ASN A 96 15.08 -18.63 -8.62
N SER A 97 14.55 -17.72 -7.80
CA SER A 97 13.10 -17.52 -7.69
C SER A 97 12.72 -16.07 -7.99
N TYR A 98 11.81 -15.88 -8.95
CA TYR A 98 11.33 -14.58 -9.39
C TYR A 98 10.36 -13.92 -8.39
N TRP A 99 9.63 -14.72 -7.59
CA TRP A 99 8.54 -14.24 -6.72
C TRP A 99 8.74 -14.54 -5.22
N GLY A 100 9.67 -15.44 -4.86
CA GLY A 100 9.91 -15.83 -3.47
C GLY A 100 11.38 -16.15 -3.24
N ASN A 101 12.13 -15.19 -2.72
CA ASN A 101 13.58 -15.33 -2.50
C ASN A 101 13.94 -15.78 -1.08
N ALA A 102 12.94 -16.04 -0.22
CA ALA A 102 13.14 -16.64 1.09
C ALA A 102 12.06 -17.67 1.44
N SER A 103 12.50 -18.72 2.13
CA SER A 103 11.68 -19.70 2.84
C SER A 103 11.85 -19.46 4.34
N ILE A 104 10.76 -19.21 5.05
CA ILE A 104 10.75 -18.90 6.47
C ILE A 104 9.94 -19.96 7.20
N THR A 105 10.57 -20.63 8.17
CA THR A 105 9.89 -21.60 9.03
C THR A 105 9.46 -20.92 10.32
N LEU A 106 8.18 -21.05 10.66
CA LEU A 106 7.54 -20.44 11.82
C LEU A 106 7.03 -21.53 12.76
N LYS A 107 7.39 -21.43 14.04
CA LYS A 107 6.72 -22.15 15.11
C LYS A 107 5.52 -21.32 15.55
N LEU A 108 4.32 -21.83 15.31
CA LEU A 108 3.06 -21.17 15.60
C LEU A 108 2.81 -21.09 17.10
N GLU A 109 2.37 -19.92 17.53
CA GLU A 109 1.89 -19.65 18.88
C GLU A 109 0.36 -19.56 18.92
N ASP A 110 -0.24 -18.96 17.89
CA ASP A 110 -1.69 -18.80 17.77
C ASP A 110 -2.10 -18.74 16.29
N VAL A 111 -3.34 -19.12 15.99
CA VAL A 111 -3.95 -19.01 14.66
C VAL A 111 -5.24 -18.22 14.80
N LEU A 112 -5.28 -17.03 14.20
CA LEU A 112 -6.40 -16.09 14.27
C LEU A 112 -7.46 -16.38 13.22
N LEU A 113 -7.06 -16.92 12.06
CA LEU A 113 -7.94 -17.26 10.96
C LEU A 113 -7.47 -18.55 10.28
N GLY A 114 -8.43 -19.42 9.95
CA GLY A 114 -8.21 -20.68 9.24
C GLY A 114 -7.68 -21.80 10.14
N VAL A 115 -7.43 -22.97 9.54
CA VAL A 115 -6.88 -24.14 10.24
C VAL A 115 -5.60 -24.56 9.54
N LEU A 116 -4.49 -24.52 10.27
CA LEU A 116 -3.18 -24.95 9.77
C LEU A 116 -2.88 -26.37 10.27
N PRO A 117 -2.38 -27.27 9.41
CA PRO A 117 -2.24 -28.70 9.74
C PRO A 117 -1.11 -29.01 10.71
N SER A 118 -0.20 -28.05 10.96
CA SER A 118 0.99 -28.24 11.78
C SER A 118 1.24 -27.03 12.66
N LYS A 119 1.82 -27.27 13.85
CA LYS A 119 2.33 -26.21 14.75
C LYS A 119 3.61 -25.57 14.24
N GLU A 120 4.24 -26.16 13.23
CA GLU A 120 5.37 -25.58 12.53
C GLU A 120 5.04 -25.52 11.03
N ILE A 121 5.16 -24.34 10.45
CA ILE A 121 4.82 -24.10 9.04
C ILE A 121 6.01 -23.47 8.31
N THR A 122 6.10 -23.76 7.02
CA THR A 122 7.07 -23.12 6.13
C THR A 122 6.32 -22.24 5.15
N VAL A 123 6.72 -20.97 5.09
CA VAL A 123 6.09 -19.94 4.25
C VAL A 123 7.13 -19.32 3.34
N THR A 124 6.78 -19.16 2.07
CA THR A 124 7.66 -18.51 1.09
C THR A 124 7.19 -17.09 0.79
N GLY A 125 8.12 -16.20 0.43
CA GLY A 125 7.77 -14.85 -0.01
C GLY A 125 8.95 -14.03 -0.50
N GLY A 126 8.64 -12.94 -1.18
CA GLY A 126 9.61 -11.95 -1.65
C GLY A 126 10.02 -10.99 -0.54
N TRP A 127 11.32 -10.75 -0.44
CA TRP A 127 11.95 -9.79 0.46
C TRP A 127 12.87 -8.87 -0.35
N PRO A 128 12.93 -7.57 -0.05
CA PRO A 128 13.93 -6.70 -0.64
C PRO A 128 15.33 -7.14 -0.22
N ASP A 129 16.29 -7.01 -1.12
CA ASP A 129 17.70 -7.15 -0.76
C ASP A 129 18.13 -5.94 0.07
N GLU A 130 19.23 -6.07 0.82
CA GLU A 130 19.66 -5.02 1.76
C GLU A 130 19.96 -3.69 1.07
N ALA A 131 20.50 -3.74 -0.15
CA ALA A 131 20.77 -2.56 -0.97
C ALA A 131 19.46 -1.84 -1.34
N ASP A 132 18.47 -2.58 -1.85
CA ASP A 132 17.16 -2.04 -2.20
C ASP A 132 16.48 -1.45 -0.98
N TYR A 133 16.47 -2.19 0.14
CA TYR A 133 15.91 -1.70 1.39
C TYR A 133 16.53 -0.36 1.82
N LYS A 134 17.86 -0.21 1.73
CA LYS A 134 18.55 1.05 2.08
C LYS A 134 18.23 2.20 1.12
N VAL A 135 18.14 1.93 -0.18
CA VAL A 135 17.73 2.94 -1.18
C VAL A 135 16.32 3.42 -0.89
N HIS A 136 15.42 2.46 -0.65
CA HIS A 136 14.04 2.73 -0.29
C HIS A 136 13.98 3.51 1.03
N GLN A 137 14.57 3.04 2.12
CA GLN A 137 14.60 3.74 3.41
C GLN A 137 15.04 5.21 3.30
N LYS A 138 16.05 5.51 2.47
CA LYS A 138 16.55 6.87 2.26
C LYS A 138 15.57 7.78 1.50
N SER A 139 14.69 7.22 0.67
CA SER A 139 13.73 8.03 -0.09
C SER A 139 12.59 8.59 0.76
N GLY A 140 12.44 8.15 2.01
CA GLY A 140 11.52 8.74 2.99
C GLY A 140 10.03 8.64 2.63
N GLY A 141 9.68 7.89 1.59
CA GLY A 141 8.30 7.68 1.16
C GLY A 141 7.40 7.07 2.26
N PRO A 142 6.11 7.46 2.30
CA PRO A 142 5.15 7.08 3.34
C PRO A 142 4.73 5.61 3.34
N PHE A 143 5.15 4.81 2.34
CA PHE A 143 4.89 3.37 2.28
C PHE A 143 6.09 2.51 2.75
N LEU A 144 7.24 3.13 3.01
CA LEU A 144 8.49 2.42 3.26
C LEU A 144 8.56 1.73 4.62
N TRP A 145 7.77 2.14 5.59
CA TRP A 145 7.73 1.48 6.90
C TRP A 145 7.19 0.04 6.81
N ASN A 146 6.47 -0.29 5.73
CA ASN A 146 5.99 -1.63 5.46
C ASN A 146 7.01 -2.49 4.72
N TRP A 147 8.01 -1.87 4.08
CA TRP A 147 9.19 -2.57 3.59
C TRP A 147 10.01 -3.03 4.78
N LYS A 148 10.28 -4.32 4.83
CA LYS A 148 10.92 -4.97 5.98
C LYS A 148 12.15 -5.71 5.51
N LEU A 149 13.23 -5.63 6.28
CA LEU A 149 14.35 -6.54 6.15
C LEU A 149 13.87 -7.97 6.46
N ARG A 150 14.56 -8.93 5.85
CA ARG A 150 14.32 -10.36 6.09
C ARG A 150 14.41 -10.67 7.59
N PRO A 151 13.48 -11.46 8.15
CA PRO A 151 13.47 -11.76 9.56
C PRO A 151 14.68 -12.59 9.96
N LYS A 152 14.96 -12.60 11.25
CA LYS A 152 15.98 -13.40 11.91
C LYS A 152 15.33 -14.44 12.81
N ARG A 153 16.08 -15.50 13.11
CA ARG A 153 15.67 -16.51 14.09
C ARG A 153 15.35 -15.84 15.42
N GLY A 154 14.20 -16.17 15.99
CA GLY A 154 13.69 -15.61 17.24
C GLY A 154 12.70 -14.47 17.05
N ASP A 155 12.67 -13.82 15.87
CA ASP A 155 11.69 -12.77 15.59
C ASP A 155 10.28 -13.33 15.70
N ARG A 156 9.39 -12.54 16.31
CA ARG A 156 7.99 -12.88 16.50
C ARG A 156 7.15 -12.05 15.56
N MET A 157 6.24 -12.70 14.83
CA MET A 157 5.51 -12.06 13.74
C MET A 157 4.04 -12.43 13.75
N LEU A 158 3.19 -11.47 13.40
CA LEU A 158 1.86 -11.68 12.87
C LEU A 158 1.98 -11.80 11.36
N VAL A 159 1.46 -12.88 10.80
CA VAL A 159 1.60 -13.23 9.38
C VAL A 159 0.25 -13.44 8.73
N TYR A 160 0.09 -12.85 7.55
CA TYR A 160 -1.06 -12.99 6.66
C TYR A 160 -0.65 -13.89 5.51
N LEU A 161 -1.34 -15.02 5.37
CA LEU A 161 -0.91 -16.13 4.53
C LEU A 161 -1.96 -16.46 3.47
N LEU A 162 -1.47 -16.78 2.28
CA LEU A 162 -2.23 -17.34 1.18
C LEU A 162 -1.76 -18.78 0.92
N ASP A 163 -2.71 -19.65 0.61
CA ASP A 163 -2.36 -20.87 -0.11
C ASP A 163 -2.01 -20.52 -1.56
N ARG A 164 -1.09 -21.27 -2.16
CA ARG A 164 -0.64 -21.07 -3.55
C ARG A 164 -1.80 -20.95 -4.55
N THR A 165 -2.87 -21.71 -4.34
CA THR A 165 -4.08 -21.67 -5.17
C THR A 165 -4.80 -20.33 -5.14
N SER A 166 -4.68 -19.60 -4.03
CA SER A 166 -5.39 -18.35 -3.77
C SER A 166 -4.62 -17.10 -4.20
N VAL A 167 -3.35 -17.25 -4.61
CA VAL A 167 -2.50 -16.13 -5.05
C VAL A 167 -3.10 -15.41 -6.27
N LYS A 168 -3.82 -16.08 -7.17
CA LYS A 168 -4.30 -15.44 -8.41
C LYS A 168 -5.50 -14.49 -8.26
N GLN A 169 -6.08 -14.32 -7.06
CA GLN A 169 -7.38 -13.64 -6.90
C GLN A 169 -7.34 -12.10 -6.79
N HIS A 170 -6.29 -11.42 -7.25
CA HIS A 170 -6.02 -10.03 -6.82
C HIS A 170 -7.03 -8.95 -7.27
N TRP A 171 -7.64 -9.05 -8.45
CA TRP A 171 -8.34 -7.89 -9.05
C TRP A 171 -9.77 -7.65 -8.54
N ASP A 172 -10.50 -8.71 -8.23
CA ASP A 172 -11.89 -8.64 -7.74
C ASP A 172 -11.97 -8.42 -6.23
N THR A 173 -10.83 -8.44 -5.54
CA THR A 173 -10.79 -8.29 -4.07
C THR A 173 -11.07 -6.88 -3.61
N ARG A 174 -11.16 -5.89 -4.51
CA ARG A 174 -11.27 -4.47 -4.15
C ARG A 174 -12.59 -4.13 -3.45
N GLY A 175 -13.70 -4.68 -3.94
CA GLY A 175 -15.03 -4.44 -3.40
C GLY A 175 -15.12 -4.70 -1.89
N PHE A 176 -15.80 -3.83 -1.15
CA PHE A 176 -16.03 -4.06 0.29
C PHE A 176 -16.81 -5.36 0.53
N HIS A 177 -17.75 -5.71 -0.36
CA HIS A 177 -18.56 -6.92 -0.25
C HIS A 177 -17.91 -8.16 -0.88
N PHE A 178 -16.65 -8.09 -1.32
CA PHE A 178 -15.94 -9.24 -1.90
C PHE A 178 -15.86 -10.41 -0.91
N SER A 179 -16.56 -11.51 -1.17
CA SER A 179 -16.37 -12.72 -0.38
C SER A 179 -15.33 -13.62 -1.02
N LYS A 180 -14.36 -14.08 -0.22
CA LYS A 180 -13.37 -15.05 -0.70
C LYS A 180 -14.04 -16.41 -0.78
N GLY A 181 -14.16 -16.95 -1.99
CA GLY A 181 -14.74 -18.28 -2.20
C GLY A 181 -13.88 -19.40 -1.58
N GLU A 182 -14.53 -20.54 -1.32
CA GLU A 182 -13.83 -21.76 -0.94
C GLU A 182 -13.04 -22.30 -2.12
N ILE A 183 -11.76 -22.59 -1.89
CA ILE A 183 -10.85 -23.17 -2.88
C ILE A 183 -10.09 -24.29 -2.18
N GLU A 184 -9.95 -25.42 -2.86
CA GLU A 184 -9.13 -26.53 -2.39
C GLU A 184 -7.68 -26.07 -2.14
N LYS A 185 -7.16 -26.40 -0.96
CA LYS A 185 -5.87 -25.91 -0.48
C LYS A 185 -4.77 -26.93 -0.75
N THR A 186 -3.64 -26.47 -1.25
CA THR A 186 -2.46 -27.31 -1.51
C THR A 186 -1.56 -27.48 -0.29
N GLY A 187 -1.72 -26.62 0.73
CA GLY A 187 -0.82 -26.54 1.89
C GLY A 187 0.48 -25.79 1.60
N LEU A 188 0.69 -25.31 0.37
CA LEU A 188 1.85 -24.49 0.01
C LEU A 188 1.57 -23.03 0.36
N LEU A 189 2.24 -22.52 1.39
CA LEU A 189 1.96 -21.22 1.98
C LEU A 189 2.87 -20.12 1.43
N HIS A 190 2.26 -18.97 1.18
CA HIS A 190 2.91 -17.74 0.76
C HIS A 190 2.50 -16.58 1.67
N PHE A 191 3.40 -15.63 1.92
CA PHE A 191 2.99 -14.37 2.54
C PHE A 191 2.10 -13.57 1.58
N ALA A 192 0.95 -13.12 2.06
CA ALA A 192 0.06 -12.25 1.31
C ALA A 192 0.81 -10.96 0.95
N TRP A 193 0.92 -10.64 -0.35
CA TRP A 193 1.69 -9.49 -0.82
C TRP A 193 3.19 -9.50 -0.41
N GLY A 194 3.79 -10.69 -0.24
CA GLY A 194 5.21 -10.81 0.12
C GLY A 194 5.49 -10.32 1.55
N ASN A 195 6.62 -9.65 1.78
CA ASN A 195 6.97 -9.12 3.11
C ASN A 195 5.96 -8.10 3.68
N MET A 196 5.06 -7.59 2.84
CA MET A 196 3.98 -6.70 3.25
C MET A 196 2.91 -7.39 4.08
N GLY A 197 2.73 -8.71 3.93
CA GLY A 197 1.83 -9.53 4.73
C GLY A 197 2.35 -9.85 6.12
N VAL A 198 3.40 -9.18 6.58
CA VAL A 198 4.07 -9.45 7.85
C VAL A 198 3.99 -8.21 8.74
N ARG A 199 3.74 -8.39 10.04
CA ARG A 199 3.92 -7.39 11.09
C ARG A 199 4.82 -7.96 12.18
N TYR A 200 5.92 -7.29 12.46
CA TYR A 200 6.80 -7.67 13.58
C TYR A 200 6.16 -7.30 14.91
N LEU A 201 6.26 -8.22 15.87
CA LEU A 201 5.68 -8.11 17.22
C LEU A 201 6.80 -7.85 18.23
N ASP A 202 7.58 -6.81 17.98
CA ASP A 202 8.86 -6.54 18.67
C ASP A 202 8.68 -6.00 20.09
N THR A 203 7.56 -5.31 20.33
CA THR A 203 7.22 -4.74 21.64
C THR A 203 5.89 -5.30 22.15
N PRO A 204 5.65 -5.33 23.48
CA PRO A 204 4.36 -5.70 24.04
C PRO A 204 3.21 -4.80 23.55
N GLU A 205 3.50 -3.51 23.34
CA GLU A 205 2.54 -2.55 22.81
C GLU A 205 2.17 -2.88 21.35
N ASN A 206 3.17 -3.10 20.49
CA ASN A 206 2.93 -3.48 19.09
C ASN A 206 2.17 -4.81 19.02
N THR A 207 2.58 -5.79 19.85
CA THR A 207 1.89 -7.07 19.97
C THR A 207 0.41 -6.87 20.25
N THR A 208 0.09 -6.13 21.31
CA THR A 208 -1.30 -5.95 21.75
C THR A 208 -2.13 -5.24 20.68
N ASN A 209 -1.61 -4.14 20.13
CA ASN A 209 -2.33 -3.34 19.14
C ASN A 209 -2.53 -4.09 17.81
N TYR A 210 -1.51 -4.77 17.27
CA TYR A 210 -1.67 -5.53 16.03
C TYR A 210 -2.61 -6.71 16.19
N LEU A 211 -2.54 -7.44 17.31
CA LEU A 211 -3.43 -8.58 17.52
C LEU A 211 -4.88 -8.14 17.73
N ASN A 212 -5.11 -7.06 18.47
CA ASN A 212 -6.45 -6.50 18.64
C ASN A 212 -7.01 -6.00 17.30
N ALA A 213 -6.21 -5.26 16.52
CA ALA A 213 -6.62 -4.79 15.20
C ALA A 213 -6.91 -5.96 14.25
N ALA A 214 -6.05 -6.98 14.20
CA ALA A 214 -6.24 -8.16 13.35
C ALA A 214 -7.54 -8.91 13.71
N ARG A 215 -7.80 -9.15 15.00
CA ARG A 215 -9.04 -9.80 15.45
C ARG A 215 -10.27 -8.97 15.12
N ALA A 216 -10.20 -7.64 15.24
CA ALA A 216 -11.30 -6.76 14.88
C ALA A 216 -11.56 -6.77 13.36
N TYR A 217 -10.51 -6.68 12.53
CA TYR A 217 -10.65 -6.79 11.08
C TYR A 217 -11.22 -8.14 10.65
N ILE A 218 -10.78 -9.25 11.26
CA ILE A 218 -11.35 -10.58 10.99
C ILE A 218 -12.84 -10.59 11.30
N ARG A 219 -13.26 -10.05 12.44
CA ARG A 219 -14.67 -9.98 12.82
C ARG A 219 -15.51 -9.22 11.79
N GLU A 220 -15.07 -8.04 11.37
CA GLU A 220 -15.85 -7.21 10.44
C GLU A 220 -15.84 -7.72 9.00
N LEU A 221 -14.75 -8.39 8.58
CA LEU A 221 -14.52 -8.73 7.17
C LEU A 221 -14.66 -10.22 6.85
N ARG A 222 -14.57 -11.10 7.85
CA ARG A 222 -14.59 -12.56 7.65
C ARG A 222 -15.72 -13.25 8.41
N ASP A 223 -16.20 -12.68 9.53
CA ASP A 223 -17.28 -13.28 10.29
C ASP A 223 -18.64 -12.79 9.79
N GLY A 224 -19.37 -13.67 9.10
CA GLY A 224 -20.75 -13.41 8.71
C GLY A 224 -20.93 -12.36 7.59
N LYS A 225 -22.07 -11.67 7.63
CA LYS A 225 -22.42 -10.63 6.65
C LYS A 225 -21.71 -9.33 7.04
N ARG A 226 -20.94 -8.78 6.09
CA ARG A 226 -20.25 -7.50 6.28
C ARG A 226 -21.24 -6.37 6.44
N ASP A 227 -20.99 -5.55 7.44
CA ASP A 227 -21.77 -4.37 7.75
C ASP A 227 -20.93 -3.10 7.57
N GLU A 228 -21.43 -2.19 6.76
CA GLU A 228 -20.72 -0.96 6.37
C GLU A 228 -20.54 -0.01 7.56
N GLU A 229 -21.55 0.06 8.44
CA GLU A 229 -21.55 0.93 9.61
C GLU A 229 -20.58 0.44 10.69
N SER A 230 -20.63 -0.85 10.98
CA SER A 230 -19.74 -1.50 11.94
C SER A 230 -18.28 -1.41 11.47
N TYR A 231 -18.02 -1.65 10.18
CA TYR A 231 -16.67 -1.52 9.63
C TYR A 231 -16.17 -0.08 9.66
N TYR A 232 -17.01 0.90 9.30
CA TYR A 232 -16.65 2.32 9.41
C TYR A 232 -16.38 2.71 10.87
N SER A 233 -17.17 2.20 11.82
CA SER A 233 -16.94 2.40 13.25
C SER A 233 -15.60 1.82 13.71
N LEU A 234 -15.21 0.63 13.25
CA LEU A 234 -13.89 0.08 13.52
C LEU A 234 -12.78 1.00 12.99
N LEU A 235 -12.90 1.45 11.74
CA LEU A 235 -11.89 2.29 11.11
C LEU A 235 -11.72 3.63 11.85
N ARG A 236 -12.80 4.29 12.29
CA ARG A 236 -12.73 5.54 13.08
C ARG A 236 -11.91 5.37 14.36
N THR A 237 -11.98 4.19 14.97
CA THR A 237 -11.22 3.90 16.19
C THR A 237 -9.75 3.64 15.85
N LEU A 238 -9.48 2.84 14.81
CA LEU A 238 -8.11 2.46 14.47
C LEU A 238 -7.27 3.60 13.88
N VAL A 239 -7.88 4.57 13.19
CA VAL A 239 -7.15 5.79 12.74
C VAL A 239 -6.63 6.63 13.91
N ARG A 240 -7.08 6.37 15.14
CA ARG A 240 -6.57 7.00 16.37
C ARG A 240 -5.62 6.11 17.16
N SER A 241 -5.22 4.96 16.60
CA SER A 241 -4.31 4.03 17.26
C SER A 241 -3.00 4.73 17.69
N PRO A 242 -2.48 4.43 18.89
CA PRO A 242 -1.16 4.96 19.32
C PRO A 242 -0.02 4.41 18.46
N VAL A 243 -0.21 3.23 17.85
CA VAL A 243 0.77 2.61 16.95
C VAL A 243 0.58 3.19 15.55
N GLN A 244 1.56 3.98 15.10
CA GLN A 244 1.53 4.68 13.80
C GLN A 244 1.19 3.76 12.63
N SER A 245 1.79 2.58 12.54
CA SER A 245 1.52 1.64 11.44
C SER A 245 0.09 1.12 11.41
N VAL A 246 -0.51 0.84 12.56
CA VAL A 246 -1.94 0.45 12.65
C VAL A 246 -2.83 1.60 12.20
N ARG A 247 -2.48 2.84 12.59
CA ARG A 247 -3.17 4.06 12.15
C ARG A 247 -3.10 4.22 10.64
N GLU A 248 -1.92 4.11 10.04
CA GLU A 248 -1.74 4.25 8.59
C GLU A 248 -2.42 3.12 7.80
N ASP A 249 -2.37 1.88 8.30
CA ASP A 249 -3.14 0.77 7.75
C ASP A 249 -4.65 1.10 7.76
N ALA A 250 -5.19 1.60 8.88
CA ALA A 250 -6.60 1.97 8.99
C ALA A 250 -7.00 3.17 8.11
N ARG A 251 -6.14 4.20 8.01
CA ARG A 251 -6.36 5.34 7.11
C ARG A 251 -6.43 4.87 5.65
N SER A 252 -5.54 3.96 5.27
CA SER A 252 -5.56 3.33 3.94
C SER A 252 -6.81 2.48 3.71
N ASP A 253 -7.17 1.62 4.66
CA ASP A 253 -8.37 0.79 4.58
C ASP A 253 -9.65 1.64 4.52
N LEU A 254 -9.68 2.80 5.19
CA LEU A 254 -10.78 3.76 5.10
C LEU A 254 -10.90 4.37 3.71
N MET A 255 -9.80 4.85 3.12
CA MET A 255 -9.83 5.34 1.74
C MET A 255 -10.30 4.25 0.77
N PHE A 256 -9.77 3.04 0.93
CA PHE A 256 -10.13 1.90 0.10
C PHE A 256 -11.59 1.50 0.26
N PHE A 257 -12.13 1.56 1.49
CA PHE A 257 -13.54 1.33 1.77
C PHE A 257 -14.44 2.37 1.10
N ILE A 258 -14.11 3.65 1.25
CA ILE A 258 -14.86 4.74 0.60
C ILE A 258 -14.79 4.61 -0.94
N GLU A 259 -13.65 4.24 -1.50
CA GLU A 259 -13.51 4.10 -2.96
C GLU A 259 -14.31 2.91 -3.50
N PHE A 260 -14.31 1.78 -2.79
CA PHE A 260 -14.87 0.50 -3.28
C PHE A 260 -16.14 0.02 -2.54
N CYS A 261 -16.82 0.94 -1.85
CA CYS A 261 -18.15 0.73 -1.24
C CYS A 261 -19.08 1.90 -1.59
N PRO A 262 -19.69 1.90 -2.80
CA PRO A 262 -20.54 3.00 -3.25
C PRO A 262 -21.83 3.16 -2.44
N SER A 263 -22.29 2.10 -1.76
CA SER A 263 -23.44 2.09 -0.86
C SER A 263 -23.22 2.90 0.42
N PHE A 264 -21.98 3.00 0.90
CA PHE A 264 -21.64 3.77 2.09
C PHE A 264 -21.80 5.29 1.83
N ASP A 265 -22.43 6.02 2.74
CA ASP A 265 -22.53 7.48 2.66
C ASP A 265 -21.21 8.17 3.04
N ALA A 266 -20.42 8.49 2.00
CA ALA A 266 -19.13 9.16 2.16
C ALA A 266 -19.23 10.57 2.79
N ARG A 267 -20.41 11.22 2.78
CA ARG A 267 -20.57 12.55 3.40
C ARG A 267 -20.37 12.52 4.91
N ARG A 268 -20.59 11.37 5.56
CA ARG A 268 -20.36 11.20 6.99
C ARG A 268 -18.89 11.38 7.39
N VAL A 269 -17.96 11.14 6.47
CA VAL A 269 -16.52 11.35 6.69
C VAL A 269 -16.21 12.82 6.93
N LEU A 270 -16.91 13.73 6.24
CA LEU A 270 -16.70 15.17 6.35
C LEU A 270 -17.05 15.72 7.74
N ALA A 271 -18.03 15.10 8.40
CA ALA A 271 -18.50 15.50 9.73
C ALA A 271 -17.82 14.73 10.88
N ASP A 272 -16.91 13.80 10.60
CA ASP A 272 -16.28 12.96 11.63
C ASP A 272 -14.95 13.57 12.12
N ASP A 273 -14.96 14.05 13.37
CA ASP A 273 -13.80 14.66 14.02
C ASP A 273 -12.61 13.71 14.22
N ASN A 274 -12.83 12.39 14.09
CA ASN A 274 -11.74 11.41 14.20
C ASN A 274 -10.95 11.24 12.91
N ILE A 275 -11.47 11.73 11.78
CA ILE A 275 -10.82 11.58 10.47
C ILE A 275 -9.98 12.82 10.17
N ASP A 276 -8.78 12.61 9.64
CA ASP A 276 -7.88 13.72 9.31
C ASP A 276 -8.33 14.50 8.07
N GLU A 277 -7.97 15.78 8.05
CA GLU A 277 -8.41 16.74 7.03
C GLU A 277 -7.98 16.36 5.61
N ALA A 278 -6.88 15.63 5.43
CA ALA A 278 -6.45 15.20 4.10
C ALA A 278 -7.43 14.18 3.50
N ILE A 279 -7.92 13.22 4.29
CA ILE A 279 -8.94 12.27 3.85
C ILE A 279 -10.27 13.00 3.59
N LYS A 280 -10.67 13.95 4.45
CA LYS A 280 -11.89 14.74 4.23
C LYS A 280 -11.82 15.54 2.93
N TYR A 281 -10.70 16.22 2.70
CA TYR A 281 -10.43 16.95 1.47
C TYR A 281 -10.52 16.05 0.23
N TRP A 282 -9.88 14.87 0.28
CA TRP A 282 -9.98 13.88 -0.80
C TRP A 282 -11.42 13.41 -1.04
N VAL A 283 -12.20 13.19 0.02
CA VAL A 283 -13.61 12.81 -0.11
C VAL A 283 -14.44 13.92 -0.78
N GLU A 284 -14.26 15.16 -0.33
CA GLU A 284 -15.00 16.32 -0.83
C GLU A 284 -14.68 16.63 -2.29
N HIS A 285 -13.41 16.56 -2.68
CA HIS A 285 -12.95 17.03 -3.99
C HIS A 285 -12.80 15.93 -5.05
N ASP A 286 -12.51 14.68 -4.65
CA ASP A 286 -12.25 13.60 -5.62
C ASP A 286 -13.32 12.49 -5.58
N VAL A 287 -13.91 12.17 -4.42
CA VAL A 287 -14.87 11.04 -4.29
C VAL A 287 -16.31 11.45 -4.57
N LEU A 288 -16.82 12.44 -3.83
CA LEU A 288 -18.23 12.84 -3.91
C LEU A 288 -18.61 13.34 -5.32
N PRO A 289 -17.81 14.20 -5.98
CA PRO A 289 -18.13 14.66 -7.32
C PRO A 289 -18.24 13.49 -8.32
N GLY A 290 -17.31 12.53 -8.25
CA GLY A 290 -17.34 11.35 -9.10
C GLY A 290 -18.57 10.48 -8.90
N ARG A 291 -19.01 10.28 -7.64
CA ARG A 291 -20.23 9.52 -7.32
C ARG A 291 -21.51 10.24 -7.77
N GLU A 292 -21.54 11.56 -7.68
CA GLU A 292 -22.69 12.37 -8.11
C GLU A 292 -22.84 12.35 -9.64
N GLN A 293 -21.72 12.45 -10.37
CA GLN A 293 -21.71 12.31 -11.82
C GLN A 293 -22.19 10.91 -12.26
N GLN A 294 -21.68 9.84 -11.66
CA GLN A 294 -22.12 8.47 -11.96
C GLN A 294 -23.62 8.27 -11.74
N LYS A 295 -24.19 8.87 -10.68
CA LYS A 295 -25.64 8.82 -10.43
C LYS A 295 -26.44 9.56 -11.50
N ALA A 296 -25.95 10.72 -11.94
CA ALA A 296 -26.58 11.49 -13.01
C ALA A 296 -26.54 10.73 -14.34
N ASP A 297 -25.41 10.12 -14.66
CA ASP A 297 -25.24 9.34 -15.90
C ASP A 297 -26.14 8.10 -15.91
N ALA A 298 -26.22 7.35 -14.81
CA ALA A 298 -27.10 6.18 -14.68
C ALA A 298 -28.60 6.51 -14.75
N GLN A 299 -29.00 7.75 -14.43
CA GLN A 299 -30.37 8.23 -14.60
C GLN A 299 -30.70 8.65 -16.03
N ASN A 300 -29.67 8.88 -16.86
CA ASN A 300 -29.80 9.30 -18.26
C ASN A 300 -29.58 8.15 -19.26
N GLU A 301 -29.28 6.93 -18.79
CA GLU A 301 -29.29 5.73 -19.63
C GLU A 301 -30.75 5.25 -19.87
N PRO A 302 -31.17 5.06 -21.13
CA PRO A 302 -32.57 4.77 -21.52
C PRO A 302 -33.06 3.36 -21.17
#